data_AF-A0A6C0KPA2-F1
#
_entry.id   AF-A0A6C0KPA2-F1
#
_cell.length_a   1.000
_cell.length_b   1.000
_cell.length_c   1.000
_cell.angle_alpha   90.00
_cell.angle_beta   90.00
_cell.angle_gamma   90.00
#
_symmetry.space_group_name_H-M   'P 1'
#
loop_
_entity.id
_entity.type
_entity.pdbx_description
1 polymer ?
#
loop_
_entity_poly.entity_id
_entity_poly.type
_entity_poly.pdbx_seq_one_letter_code
_entity_poly.pdbx_strand_id
1 'polypeptide(L)'
;MYNTNFKVKYKDIEKELTKKNSYNIEDIQNICDKLYRDELCSVFYAEDIIDDKIDEGYKTIYGKMILNPEFKNVVFELKNIVIKNNTSIEDNHDLDFLILLSLFSKDMFYITHKCICQQLTLEKIDDILLSELLKIGSEFLSKLNL
;
A
#
# COMPACT_ATOMS: atom_id res chain seq x y z
N MET A 1 3.33 -1.89 16.53
CA MET A 1 3.84 -0.49 16.57
C MET A 1 4.34 -0.15 15.17
N TYR A 2 4.01 1.02 14.59
CA TYR A 2 4.37 1.38 13.21
C TYR A 2 5.42 2.50 13.21
N ASN A 3 6.45 2.37 12.39
CA ASN A 3 7.53 3.36 12.31
C ASN A 3 7.19 4.50 11.36
N THR A 4 6.61 5.57 11.88
CA THR A 4 6.28 6.78 11.10
C THR A 4 7.51 7.62 10.74
N ASN A 5 8.67 7.37 11.36
CA ASN A 5 9.93 8.05 11.04
C ASN A 5 10.72 7.38 9.92
N PHE A 6 10.35 6.14 9.56
CA PHE A 6 10.98 5.44 8.46
C PHE A 6 10.63 6.12 7.13
N LYS A 7 11.60 6.20 6.22
CA LYS A 7 11.40 6.79 4.89
C LYS A 7 11.48 5.70 3.85
N VAL A 8 10.32 5.32 3.31
CA VAL A 8 10.20 4.40 2.16
C VAL A 8 10.77 5.09 0.92
N LYS A 9 11.67 4.43 0.19
CA LYS A 9 12.46 4.99 -0.92
C LYS A 9 12.52 4.10 -2.16
N TYR A 10 12.08 2.84 -2.11
CA TYR A 10 12.18 1.93 -3.26
C TYR A 10 11.63 2.55 -4.56
N LYS A 11 10.51 3.30 -4.48
CA LYS A 11 9.88 3.95 -5.65
C LYS A 11 10.64 5.17 -6.16
N ASP A 12 11.36 5.87 -5.30
CA ASP A 12 12.23 6.98 -5.71
C ASP A 12 13.52 6.44 -6.35
N ILE A 13 14.07 5.36 -5.79
CA ILE A 13 15.21 4.63 -6.35
C ILE A 13 14.86 4.02 -7.72
N GLU A 14 13.69 3.42 -7.87
CA GLU A 14 13.20 2.88 -9.14
C GLU A 14 13.20 3.96 -10.24
N LYS A 15 12.68 5.15 -9.94
CA LYS A 15 12.67 6.29 -10.88
C LYS A 15 14.08 6.75 -11.24
N GLU A 16 14.99 6.77 -10.27
CA GLU A 16 16.39 7.16 -10.52
C GLU A 16 17.13 6.13 -11.38
N LEU A 17 16.94 4.84 -11.10
CA LEU A 17 17.59 3.77 -11.86
C LEU A 17 17.02 3.66 -13.28
N THR A 18 15.71 3.83 -13.47
CA THR A 18 15.08 3.82 -14.80
C THR A 18 15.59 4.95 -15.69
N LYS A 19 16.01 6.08 -15.11
CA LYS A 19 16.63 7.19 -15.85
C LYS A 19 18.08 6.91 -16.26
N LYS A 20 18.75 5.96 -15.62
CA LYS A 20 20.13 5.56 -15.91
C LYS A 20 20.10 4.42 -16.93
N ASN A 21 20.54 4.66 -18.15
CA ASN A 21 20.65 3.64 -19.22
C ASN A 21 21.66 2.50 -18.94
N SER A 22 22.21 2.43 -17.72
CA SER A 22 23.22 1.44 -17.31
C SER A 22 22.64 0.18 -16.69
N TYR A 23 21.36 0.17 -16.33
CA TYR A 23 20.68 -0.98 -15.73
C TYR A 23 19.62 -1.51 -16.68
N ASN A 24 19.51 -2.83 -16.80
CA ASN A 24 18.37 -3.42 -17.46
C ASN A 24 17.16 -3.41 -16.51
N ILE A 25 15.96 -3.60 -17.07
CA ILE A 25 14.69 -3.50 -16.32
C ILE A 25 14.58 -4.59 -15.25
N GLU A 26 15.10 -5.80 -15.52
CA GLU A 26 15.05 -6.93 -14.60
C GLU A 26 15.88 -6.68 -13.33
N ASP A 27 17.08 -6.13 -13.47
CA ASP A 27 17.93 -5.74 -12.34
C ASP A 27 17.25 -4.67 -11.48
N ILE A 28 16.63 -3.68 -12.12
CA ILE A 28 15.88 -2.63 -11.41
C ILE A 28 14.72 -3.27 -10.61
N GLN A 29 13.98 -4.18 -11.22
CA GLN A 29 12.87 -4.87 -10.56
C GLN A 29 13.35 -5.68 -9.36
N ASN A 30 14.41 -6.47 -9.51
CA ASN A 30 15.00 -7.27 -8.45
C ASN A 30 15.49 -6.42 -7.26
N ILE A 31 16.17 -5.30 -7.56
CA ILE A 31 16.60 -4.33 -6.53
C ILE A 31 15.39 -3.77 -5.79
N CYS A 32 14.37 -3.33 -6.54
CA CYS A 32 13.19 -2.69 -5.96
C CYS A 32 12.32 -3.68 -5.18
N ASP A 33 12.25 -4.95 -5.59
CA ASP A 33 11.53 -6.01 -4.86
C ASP A 33 12.19 -6.30 -3.52
N LYS A 34 13.52 -6.37 -3.49
CA LYS A 34 14.26 -6.54 -2.26
C LYS A 34 14.06 -5.34 -1.32
N LEU A 35 14.27 -4.12 -1.84
CA LEU A 35 14.08 -2.90 -1.07
C LEU A 35 12.66 -2.77 -0.52
N TYR A 36 11.64 -3.06 -1.33
CA TYR A 36 10.26 -3.05 -0.87
C TYR A 36 10.04 -3.97 0.33
N ARG A 37 10.55 -5.21 0.30
CA ARG A 37 10.43 -6.16 1.42
C ARG A 37 11.16 -5.65 2.67
N ASP A 38 12.39 -5.18 2.50
CA ASP A 38 13.20 -4.66 3.61
C ASP A 38 12.54 -3.43 4.26
N GLU A 39 11.99 -2.53 3.44
CA GLU A 39 11.29 -1.33 3.89
C GLU A 39 9.94 -1.66 4.56
N LEU A 40 9.18 -2.62 4.03
CA LEU A 40 7.96 -3.12 4.64
C LEU A 40 8.23 -3.73 6.03
N CYS A 41 9.26 -4.57 6.16
CA CYS A 41 9.64 -5.13 7.45
C CYS A 41 10.07 -4.02 8.42
N SER A 42 10.81 -3.03 7.93
CA SER A 42 11.30 -1.91 8.74
C SER A 42 10.18 -1.04 9.32
N VAL A 43 9.07 -0.83 8.60
CA VAL A 43 7.94 -0.04 9.14
C VAL A 43 7.17 -0.79 10.24
N PHE A 44 7.23 -2.12 10.25
CA PHE A 44 6.57 -2.96 11.26
C PHE A 44 7.51 -3.47 12.36
N TYR A 45 8.81 -3.17 12.30
CA TYR A 45 9.84 -3.75 13.17
C TYR A 45 9.86 -5.29 13.10
N ALA A 46 9.61 -5.82 11.90
CA ALA A 46 9.64 -7.24 11.59
C ALA A 46 11.03 -7.68 11.13
N GLU A 47 11.37 -8.94 11.41
CA GLU A 47 12.63 -9.55 10.94
C GLU A 47 12.55 -9.94 9.46
N ASP A 48 11.39 -10.43 9.03
CA ASP A 48 11.10 -10.82 7.66
C ASP A 48 9.59 -10.67 7.34
N ILE A 49 9.21 -11.04 6.12
CA ILE A 49 7.84 -10.86 5.63
C ILE A 49 6.81 -11.82 6.24
N ILE A 50 7.24 -12.87 6.95
CA ILE A 50 6.37 -13.87 7.59
C ILE A 50 6.28 -13.67 9.11
N ASP A 51 6.97 -12.67 9.66
CA ASP A 51 6.86 -12.28 11.07
C ASP A 51 5.41 -11.84 11.39
N ASP A 52 4.82 -12.45 12.43
CA ASP A 52 3.45 -12.17 12.90
C ASP A 52 3.21 -10.67 13.17
N LYS A 53 4.26 -9.89 13.46
CA LYS A 53 4.17 -8.42 13.61
C LYS A 53 3.63 -7.73 12.36
N ILE A 54 3.83 -8.28 11.17
CA ILE A 54 3.29 -7.72 9.93
C ILE A 54 1.77 -7.90 9.92
N ASP A 55 1.26 -9.09 10.21
CA ASP A 55 -0.18 -9.37 10.21
C ASP A 55 -0.90 -8.58 11.31
N GLU A 56 -0.35 -8.55 12.53
CA GLU A 56 -0.84 -7.71 13.61
C GLU A 56 -0.76 -6.23 13.26
N GLY A 57 0.31 -5.84 12.57
CA GLY A 57 0.57 -4.50 12.07
C GLY A 57 -0.49 -4.05 11.08
N TYR A 58 -0.80 -4.86 10.07
CA TYR A 58 -1.83 -4.59 9.08
C TYR A 58 -3.19 -4.37 9.73
N LYS A 59 -3.63 -5.29 10.61
CA LYS A 59 -4.91 -5.18 11.31
C LYS A 59 -4.98 -3.91 12.15
N THR A 60 -3.93 -3.64 12.91
CA THR A 60 -3.85 -2.45 13.78
C THR A 60 -3.90 -1.15 12.97
N ILE A 61 -3.13 -1.07 11.89
CA ILE A 61 -3.05 0.13 11.06
C ILE A 61 -4.35 0.34 10.31
N TYR A 62 -4.90 -0.70 9.70
CA TYR A 62 -6.19 -0.60 9.03
C TYR A 62 -7.30 -0.14 9.96
N GLY A 63 -7.37 -0.72 11.17
CA GLY A 63 -8.35 -0.33 12.19
C GLY A 63 -8.25 1.15 12.59
N LYS A 64 -7.05 1.75 12.56
CA LYS A 64 -6.86 3.19 12.78
C LYS A 64 -7.22 4.02 11.56
N MET A 65 -6.80 3.59 10.37
CA MET A 65 -7.01 4.32 9.12
C MET A 65 -8.49 4.40 8.75
N ILE A 66 -9.28 3.35 8.98
CA ILE A 66 -10.70 3.30 8.61
C ILE A 66 -11.59 4.21 9.48
N LEU A 67 -11.07 4.73 10.59
CA LEU A 67 -11.74 5.75 11.40
C LEU A 67 -11.70 7.12 10.74
N ASN A 68 -10.76 7.37 9.82
CA ASN A 68 -10.71 8.57 9.01
C ASN A 68 -11.78 8.47 7.89
N PRO A 69 -12.78 9.36 7.85
CA PRO A 69 -13.87 9.29 6.88
C PRO A 69 -13.41 9.40 5.43
N GLU A 70 -12.43 10.24 5.15
CA GLU A 70 -11.92 10.49 3.80
C GLU A 70 -11.16 9.26 3.27
N PHE A 71 -10.30 8.66 4.10
CA PHE A 71 -9.65 7.39 3.77
C PHE A 71 -10.64 6.24 3.63
N LYS A 72 -11.64 6.17 4.51
CA LYS A 72 -12.72 5.18 4.41
C LYS A 72 -13.47 5.30 3.08
N ASN A 73 -13.68 6.51 2.58
CA ASN A 73 -14.28 6.73 1.27
C ASN A 73 -13.37 6.20 0.14
N VAL A 74 -12.05 6.43 0.21
CA VAL A 74 -11.11 5.83 -0.76
C VAL A 74 -11.22 4.31 -0.76
N VAL A 75 -11.22 3.67 0.41
CA VAL A 75 -11.38 2.21 0.54
C VAL A 75 -12.71 1.74 -0.05
N PHE A 76 -13.80 2.47 0.18
CA PHE A 76 -15.12 2.16 -0.39
C PHE A 76 -15.11 2.21 -1.92
N GLU A 77 -14.50 3.25 -2.52
CA GLU A 77 -14.38 3.35 -3.98
C GLU A 77 -13.54 2.22 -4.57
N LEU A 78 -12.43 1.85 -3.92
CA LEU A 78 -11.61 0.71 -4.35
C LEU A 78 -12.39 -0.61 -4.30
N LYS A 79 -13.22 -0.83 -3.27
CA LYS A 79 -14.11 -2.01 -3.20
C LYS A 79 -15.10 -2.04 -4.36
N ASN A 80 -15.70 -0.90 -4.70
CA ASN A 80 -16.64 -0.81 -5.82
C ASN A 80 -15.99 -1.20 -7.15
N ILE A 81 -14.70 -0.91 -7.34
CA ILE A 81 -13.96 -1.32 -8.54
C ILE A 81 -13.81 -2.85 -8.57
N VAL A 82 -13.43 -3.47 -7.46
CA VAL A 82 -13.29 -4.93 -7.37
C VAL A 82 -14.63 -5.62 -7.63
N ILE A 83 -15.73 -5.15 -7.02
CA ILE A 83 -17.08 -5.70 -7.22
C ILE A 83 -17.54 -5.59 -8.67
N LYS A 84 -17.29 -4.44 -9.33
CA LYS A 84 -17.63 -4.26 -10.74
C LYS A 84 -16.89 -5.23 -11.66
N ASN A 85 -15.64 -5.56 -11.31
CA ASN A 85 -14.82 -6.47 -12.08
C ASN A 85 -15.12 -7.95 -11.78
N ASN A 86 -15.70 -8.25 -10.61
CA ASN A 86 -15.91 -9.61 -10.13
C ASN A 86 -17.36 -9.82 -9.67
N THR A 87 -18.17 -10.44 -10.53
CA THR A 87 -19.59 -10.70 -10.25
C THR A 87 -19.84 -11.79 -9.19
N SER A 88 -18.81 -12.49 -8.74
CA SER A 88 -18.89 -13.65 -7.84
C SER A 88 -18.46 -13.39 -6.40
N ILE A 89 -17.94 -12.20 -6.07
CA ILE A 89 -17.52 -11.89 -4.70
C ILE A 89 -18.76 -11.45 -3.91
N GLU A 90 -19.43 -12.42 -3.30
CA GLU A 90 -20.66 -12.21 -2.51
C GLU A 90 -20.37 -11.81 -1.05
N ASP A 91 -19.15 -12.02 -0.54
CA ASP A 91 -18.81 -11.84 0.87
C ASP A 91 -17.96 -10.58 1.14
N ASN A 92 -18.51 -9.66 1.96
CA ASN A 92 -17.93 -8.34 2.21
C ASN A 92 -16.63 -8.40 3.05
N HIS A 93 -16.48 -9.44 3.88
CA HIS A 93 -15.28 -9.62 4.71
C HIS A 93 -14.03 -9.97 3.89
N ASP A 94 -14.17 -10.75 2.83
CA ASP A 94 -13.06 -11.12 1.95
C ASP A 94 -12.54 -9.92 1.15
N LEU A 95 -13.44 -9.01 0.76
CA LEU A 95 -13.10 -7.75 0.10
C LEU A 95 -12.30 -6.82 1.01
N ASP A 96 -12.68 -6.70 2.28
CA ASP A 96 -11.94 -5.86 3.24
C ASP A 96 -10.50 -6.33 3.40
N PHE A 97 -10.32 -7.65 3.50
CA PHE A 97 -9.01 -8.27 3.59
C PHE A 97 -8.20 -8.11 2.28
N LEU A 98 -8.84 -8.31 1.12
CA LEU A 98 -8.20 -8.10 -0.18
C LEU A 98 -7.71 -6.65 -0.35
N ILE A 99 -8.54 -5.68 0.01
CA ILE A 99 -8.17 -4.26 -0.06
C ILE A 99 -7.05 -3.96 0.92
N LEU A 100 -7.12 -4.49 2.14
CA LEU A 100 -6.04 -4.36 3.12
C LEU A 100 -4.71 -4.85 2.54
N LEU A 101 -4.66 -6.07 2.01
CA LEU A 101 -3.44 -6.62 1.39
C LEU A 101 -2.98 -5.79 0.20
N SER A 102 -3.91 -5.33 -0.64
CA SER A 102 -3.62 -4.51 -1.82
C SER A 102 -2.95 -3.19 -1.45
N LEU A 103 -3.41 -2.52 -0.39
CA LEU A 103 -2.83 -1.27 0.10
C LEU A 103 -1.35 -1.40 0.49
N PHE A 104 -0.93 -2.59 0.94
CA PHE A 104 0.45 -2.89 1.31
C PHE A 104 1.26 -3.55 0.19
N SER A 105 0.68 -3.78 -1.00
CA SER A 105 1.42 -4.27 -2.16
C SER A 105 2.54 -3.32 -2.60
N LYS A 106 3.55 -3.83 -3.31
CA LYS A 106 4.66 -3.02 -3.83
C LYS A 106 4.18 -1.83 -4.68
N ASP A 107 3.08 -1.94 -5.42
CA ASP A 107 2.58 -0.83 -6.25
C ASP A 107 2.04 0.33 -5.41
N MET A 108 1.37 0.00 -4.30
CA MET A 108 0.60 0.94 -3.47
C MET A 108 1.34 1.39 -2.21
N PHE A 109 2.25 0.57 -1.67
CA PHE A 109 2.83 0.76 -0.34
C PHE A 109 3.47 2.14 -0.15
N TYR A 110 4.17 2.67 -1.15
CA TYR A 110 4.78 4.00 -1.08
C TYR A 110 3.76 5.11 -0.73
N ILE A 111 2.60 5.14 -1.40
CA ILE A 111 1.57 6.16 -1.14
C ILE A 111 0.79 5.84 0.13
N THR A 112 0.47 4.55 0.35
CA THR A 112 -0.19 4.07 1.57
C THR A 112 0.59 4.46 2.82
N HIS A 113 1.92 4.25 2.82
CA HIS A 113 2.80 4.63 3.92
C HIS A 113 2.73 6.13 4.24
N LYS A 114 2.74 7.00 3.21
CA LYS A 114 2.59 8.45 3.41
C LYS A 114 1.26 8.81 4.07
N CYS A 115 0.17 8.19 3.61
CA CYS A 115 -1.16 8.37 4.21
C CYS A 115 -1.17 7.90 5.68
N ILE A 116 -0.58 6.74 5.97
CA ILE A 116 -0.48 6.22 7.35
C ILE A 116 0.31 7.18 8.24
N CYS A 117 1.47 7.65 7.76
CA CYS A 117 2.28 8.59 8.52
C CYS A 117 1.51 9.87 8.84
N GLN A 118 0.86 10.50 7.86
CA GLN A 118 0.06 11.70 8.10
C GLN A 118 -1.11 11.43 9.05
N GLN A 119 -1.85 10.34 8.87
CA GLN A 119 -2.95 9.99 9.77
C GLN A 119 -2.46 9.81 11.21
N LEU A 120 -1.33 9.13 11.42
CA LEU A 120 -0.83 8.85 12.76
C LEU A 120 -0.14 10.04 13.42
N THR A 121 0.41 10.99 12.66
CA THR A 121 1.15 12.14 13.21
C THR A 121 0.33 13.43 13.23
N LEU A 122 -0.60 13.60 12.30
CA LEU A 122 -1.38 14.83 12.10
C LEU A 122 -2.89 14.62 12.27
N GLU A 123 -3.36 13.38 12.43
CA GLU A 123 -4.78 13.01 12.47
C GLU A 123 -5.59 13.42 11.22
N LYS A 124 -4.88 13.79 10.15
CA LYS A 124 -5.43 14.20 8.86
C LYS A 124 -4.53 13.67 7.75
N ILE A 125 -5.13 13.39 6.60
CA ILE A 125 -4.42 13.04 5.37
C ILE A 125 -4.72 14.13 4.34
N ASP A 126 -3.70 14.58 3.62
CA ASP A 126 -3.86 15.55 2.54
C ASP A 126 -4.68 14.97 1.39
N ASP A 127 -5.63 15.76 0.87
CA ASP A 127 -6.52 15.36 -0.23
C ASP A 127 -5.75 14.92 -1.49
N ILE A 128 -4.57 15.50 -1.71
CA ILE A 128 -3.68 15.15 -2.82
C ILE A 128 -3.19 13.69 -2.66
N LEU A 129 -2.81 13.28 -1.45
CA LEU A 129 -2.36 11.90 -1.20
C LEU A 129 -3.52 10.91 -1.31
N LEU A 130 -4.70 11.26 -0.83
CA LEU A 130 -5.90 10.44 -0.97
C LEU A 130 -6.30 10.26 -2.44
N SER A 131 -6.23 11.34 -3.23
CA SER A 131 -6.51 11.31 -4.66
C SER A 131 -5.47 10.46 -5.42
N GLU A 132 -4.19 10.58 -5.06
CA GLU A 132 -3.12 9.76 -5.65
C GLU A 132 -3.28 8.28 -5.27
N LEU A 133 -3.62 7.98 -4.01
CA LEU A 133 -3.90 6.63 -3.55
C LEU A 133 -5.06 6.00 -4.32
N LEU A 134 -6.18 6.73 -4.44
CA LEU A 134 -7.35 6.25 -5.19
C LEU A 134 -6.99 5.99 -6.66
N LYS A 135 -6.25 6.89 -7.29
CA LYS A 135 -5.80 6.73 -8.67
C LYS A 135 -4.95 5.46 -8.85
N ILE A 136 -3.88 5.32 -8.07
CA ILE A 136 -2.96 4.18 -8.15
C ILE A 136 -3.69 2.88 -7.83
N GLY A 137 -4.53 2.88 -6.78
CA GLY A 137 -5.32 1.72 -6.39
C GLY A 137 -6.32 1.30 -7.47
N SER A 138 -6.99 2.25 -8.11
CA SER A 138 -7.90 1.98 -9.21
C SER A 138 -7.19 1.34 -10.39
N GLU A 139 -6.03 1.88 -10.78
CA GLU A 139 -5.20 1.34 -11.87
C GLU A 139 -4.67 -0.06 -11.55
N PHE A 140 -4.29 -0.32 -10.30
CA PHE A 140 -3.81 -1.62 -9.84
C PHE A 140 -4.93 -2.67 -9.82
N LEU A 141 -6.06 -2.37 -9.17
CA LEU A 141 -7.19 -3.29 -9.04
C LEU A 141 -7.90 -3.57 -10.37
N SER A 142 -7.81 -2.65 -11.34
CA SER A 142 -8.35 -2.89 -12.69
C SER A 142 -7.50 -3.87 -13.51
N LYS A 143 -6.23 -4.09 -13.13
CA LYS A 143 -5.34 -5.08 -13.79
C LYS A 143 -5.39 -6.46 -13.14
N LEU A 144 -5.86 -6.52 -11.90
CA LEU A 144 -6.15 -7.76 -11.21
C LEU A 144 -7.39 -8.39 -11.84
N ASN A 145 -7.17 -9.19 -12.89
CA ASN A 145 -8.16 -10.18 -13.36
C ASN A 145 -8.28 -11.24 -12.26
N LEU A 146 -9.08 -10.95 -11.23
CA LEU A 146 -9.49 -11.93 -10.22
C LEU A 146 -10.60 -12.83 -10.77
#